data_AF-A0A7C3F6W3-F1
#
_entry.id   AF-A0A7C3F6W3-F1
#
_cell.length_a   1.000
_cell.length_b   1.000
_cell.length_c   1.000
_cell.angle_alpha   90.00
_cell.angle_beta   90.00
_cell.angle_gamma   90.00
#
_symmetry.space_group_name_H-M   'P 1'
#
loop_
_entity.id
_entity.type
_entity.pdbx_description
1 polymer ?
#
loop_
_entity_poly.entity_id
_entity_poly.type
_entity_poly.pdbx_seq_one_letter_code
_entity_poly.pdbx_strand_id
1 'polypeptide(L)'
;MKRSLSILMIVAMLVSILLMVTFSPLTAKASVEPGAVQEAIDKGIAWLVAQQNPDGSWGNGEYVAVTAFAVLKLEDRAFELGYESPFDPAYQYSQNVIDGLNYIFSQAASYGSGTGICFAKGYHEIYYTGIAMMAIAASRAPDRKVTVGPYAGWTYKQVLQGNVDFFVWSQNPDGGWRYWASDELSDNSNTGYAVLGLRYAESELYGFKIDIPQALKDNLSGYIDYIQCDWDGGSGYSSPCEWVNLLKTGNLLFEMSFVGDTVSTPRVMNAISYIRDHWNDPNSDPGWRPHHYQAMYCLMKGFQSLDMDTITVDGEEIDWFDEFATAILDSQNDDGSWPPDMWGDEILSTEWALLTLEKVSPPPPVNVVVDVPECACDATGYDVEVTYTVERVPVDGTLGIYKDGGLVDTVNLTNFTGTATWTQDLATDTPGTHTWEAELDVVPSAGGTPAHADDEASVKVCETPEVLDIPDQTGTPFEPFDLDDYLSYSGSLSVMWSAAAPAGWTVNIDENNVATVIAPEGAIEPAIVTFTASVECGDGVICSDSDQATFVPNRPPDTSGAYADPECLWPPNHKFVDINI
;
A
#
# COMPACT_ATOMS: atom_id res chain seq x y z
N MET A 1 -15.78 68.03 21.34
CA MET A 1 -14.33 67.94 21.01
C MET A 1 -13.68 67.11 22.11
N LYS A 2 -13.84 65.78 22.05
CA LYS A 2 -13.04 64.80 21.27
C LYS A 2 -11.81 64.42 22.13
N ARG A 3 -11.83 63.42 23.01
CA ARG A 3 -12.52 62.10 22.98
C ARG A 3 -12.43 61.47 21.58
N SER A 4 -11.22 61.28 21.05
CA SER A 4 -11.03 60.52 19.81
C SER A 4 -9.60 60.04 19.52
N LEU A 5 -8.67 60.00 20.49
CA LEU A 5 -7.25 59.72 20.15
C LEU A 5 -6.58 58.55 20.89
N SER A 6 -7.27 57.86 21.81
CA SER A 6 -6.63 56.79 22.61
C SER A 6 -7.25 55.40 22.41
N ILE A 7 -8.21 55.26 21.51
CA ILE A 7 -8.84 53.96 21.17
C ILE A 7 -8.43 53.49 19.76
N LEU A 8 -7.97 54.40 18.88
CA LEU A 8 -7.64 54.04 17.49
C LEU A 8 -6.27 53.36 17.32
N MET A 9 -5.39 53.43 18.33
CA MET A 9 -4.02 52.90 18.24
C MET A 9 -3.85 51.53 18.91
N ILE A 10 -4.82 51.09 19.73
CA ILE A 10 -4.83 49.75 20.33
C ILE A 10 -5.65 48.77 19.48
N VAL A 11 -6.67 49.25 18.76
CA VAL A 11 -7.44 48.42 17.80
C VAL A 11 -6.63 48.13 16.52
N ALA A 12 -5.75 49.03 16.09
CA ALA A 12 -4.89 48.79 14.92
C ALA A 12 -3.74 47.79 15.18
N MET A 13 -3.28 47.65 16.44
CA MET A 13 -2.28 46.63 16.81
C MET A 13 -2.89 45.25 17.13
N LEU A 14 -4.18 45.18 17.47
CA LEU A 14 -4.89 43.91 17.70
C LEU A 14 -5.53 43.32 16.43
N VAL A 15 -5.74 44.11 15.38
CA VAL A 15 -6.25 43.63 14.07
C VAL A 15 -5.12 43.24 13.11
N SER A 16 -3.88 43.64 13.37
CA SER A 16 -2.71 43.28 12.54
C SER A 16 -2.00 41.98 12.98
N ILE A 17 -2.44 41.36 14.08
CA ILE A 17 -1.91 40.06 14.59
C ILE A 17 -2.88 38.91 14.30
N LEU A 18 -4.03 39.17 13.65
CA LEU A 18 -5.10 38.20 13.42
C LEU A 18 -5.26 37.77 11.95
N LEU A 19 -4.20 37.83 11.13
CA LEU A 19 -4.23 37.44 9.70
C LEU A 19 -2.88 36.94 9.16
N MET A 20 -2.12 36.24 10.01
CA MET A 20 -1.06 35.33 9.59
C MET A 20 -1.22 34.01 10.36
N VAL A 21 -2.41 33.43 10.29
CA VAL A 21 -2.46 31.96 10.31
C VAL A 21 -2.09 31.58 8.88
N THR A 22 -0.79 31.45 8.63
CA THR A 22 -0.35 30.58 7.55
C THR A 22 -0.95 29.23 7.90
N PHE A 23 -2.04 28.85 7.24
CA PHE A 23 -2.31 27.45 7.01
C PHE A 23 -1.07 26.97 6.26
N SER A 24 -0.08 26.49 7.01
CA SER A 24 0.80 25.47 6.47
C SER A 24 -0.18 24.38 6.06
N PRO A 25 -0.28 24.01 4.77
CA PRO A 25 -0.90 22.74 4.47
C PRO A 25 -0.19 21.73 5.37
N LEU A 26 -0.95 20.93 6.12
CA LEU A 26 -0.43 19.62 6.50
C LEU A 26 -0.09 18.98 5.16
N THR A 27 1.15 19.10 4.72
CA THR A 27 1.71 18.12 3.79
C THR A 27 1.61 16.82 4.56
N ALA A 28 0.57 16.04 4.24
CA ALA A 28 0.65 14.60 4.43
C ALA A 28 2.03 14.20 3.94
N LYS A 29 2.81 13.57 4.82
CA LYS A 29 4.09 12.99 4.44
C LYS A 29 3.74 12.05 3.28
N ALA A 30 4.27 12.31 2.08
CA ALA A 30 4.02 11.41 0.96
C ALA A 30 4.50 10.02 1.39
N SER A 31 3.61 9.03 1.32
CA SER A 31 3.96 7.63 1.56
C SER A 31 5.03 7.20 0.57
N VAL A 32 5.79 6.17 0.92
CA VAL A 32 6.88 5.73 0.05
C VAL A 32 6.29 5.12 -1.23
N GLU A 33 6.68 5.67 -2.39
CA GLU A 33 6.26 5.16 -3.70
C GLU A 33 6.60 3.66 -3.84
N PRO A 34 5.62 2.76 -4.05
CA PRO A 34 5.86 1.30 -4.11
C PRO A 34 6.92 0.89 -5.15
N GLY A 35 7.00 1.63 -6.27
CA GLY A 35 8.02 1.39 -7.30
C GLY A 35 9.46 1.60 -6.83
N ALA A 36 9.69 2.57 -5.92
CA ALA A 36 11.02 2.85 -5.38
C ALA A 36 11.48 1.74 -4.42
N VAL A 37 10.56 1.20 -3.61
CA VAL A 37 10.81 0.06 -2.73
C VAL A 37 11.22 -1.17 -3.55
N GLN A 38 10.47 -1.48 -4.61
CA GLN A 38 10.77 -2.64 -5.47
C GLN A 38 12.13 -2.51 -6.18
N GLU A 39 12.48 -1.33 -6.68
CA GLU A 39 13.79 -1.08 -7.30
C GLU A 39 14.94 -1.27 -6.30
N ALA A 40 14.78 -0.78 -5.07
CA ALA A 40 15.77 -0.94 -4.01
C ALA A 40 15.96 -2.41 -3.62
N ILE A 41 14.86 -3.15 -3.48
CA ILE A 41 14.87 -4.60 -3.23
C ILE A 41 15.65 -5.34 -4.33
N ASP A 42 15.35 -5.06 -5.60
CA ASP A 42 16.01 -5.74 -6.73
C ASP A 42 17.52 -5.50 -6.76
N LYS A 43 17.96 -4.26 -6.49
CA LYS A 43 19.40 -3.94 -6.36
C LYS A 43 20.04 -4.66 -5.19
N GLY A 44 19.39 -4.65 -4.03
CA GLY A 44 19.89 -5.31 -2.83
C GLY A 44 20.02 -6.82 -2.98
N ILE A 45 19.02 -7.48 -3.58
CA ILE A 45 19.09 -8.92 -3.89
C ILE A 45 20.22 -9.21 -4.87
N ALA A 46 20.36 -8.41 -5.94
CA ALA A 46 21.44 -8.61 -6.91
C ALA A 46 22.83 -8.49 -6.26
N TRP A 47 23.01 -7.51 -5.37
CA TRP A 47 24.24 -7.36 -4.59
C TRP A 47 24.46 -8.55 -3.64
N LEU A 48 23.43 -8.96 -2.90
CA LEU A 48 23.50 -10.05 -1.92
C LEU A 48 23.86 -11.38 -2.59
N VAL A 49 23.28 -11.69 -3.75
CA VAL A 49 23.59 -12.89 -4.54
C VAL A 49 25.07 -12.91 -4.96
N ALA A 50 25.64 -11.75 -5.27
CA ALA A 50 27.06 -11.64 -5.63
C ALA A 50 28.02 -11.89 -4.45
N GLN A 51 27.52 -11.89 -3.20
CA GLN A 51 28.33 -12.14 -2.00
C GLN A 51 28.43 -13.62 -1.60
N GLN A 52 27.75 -14.53 -2.30
CA GLN A 52 27.80 -15.95 -1.93
C GLN A 52 29.23 -16.51 -2.10
N ASN A 53 29.73 -17.14 -1.04
CA ASN A 53 31.01 -17.82 -1.02
C ASN A 53 30.97 -19.11 -1.87
N PRO A 54 32.13 -19.60 -2.36
CA PRO A 54 32.19 -20.82 -3.18
C PRO A 54 31.69 -22.10 -2.51
N ASP A 55 31.59 -22.13 -1.18
CA ASP A 55 31.06 -23.26 -0.41
C ASP A 55 29.54 -23.16 -0.14
N GLY A 56 28.89 -22.12 -0.68
CA GLY A 56 27.47 -21.85 -0.53
C GLY A 56 27.12 -20.91 0.62
N SER A 57 28.07 -20.59 1.51
CA SER A 57 27.81 -19.68 2.64
C SER A 57 27.77 -18.20 2.23
N TRP A 58 27.28 -17.35 3.13
CA TRP A 58 27.46 -15.90 3.10
C TRP A 58 28.25 -15.42 4.32
N GLY A 59 28.83 -14.23 4.21
CA GLY A 59 29.55 -13.58 5.30
C GLY A 59 31.01 -13.99 5.43
N ASN A 60 31.69 -13.34 6.39
CA ASN A 60 33.07 -13.61 6.82
C ASN A 60 33.15 -14.02 8.32
N GLY A 61 31.99 -14.08 8.97
CA GLY A 61 31.74 -14.46 10.37
C GLY A 61 30.25 -14.79 10.53
N GLU A 62 29.86 -15.38 11.66
CA GLU A 62 28.47 -15.78 11.91
C GLU A 62 27.84 -16.63 10.78
N TYR A 63 28.65 -17.40 10.05
CA TYR A 63 28.33 -17.94 8.72
C TYR A 63 26.97 -18.62 8.60
N VAL A 64 26.52 -19.38 9.62
CA VAL A 64 25.21 -20.03 9.57
C VAL A 64 24.06 -19.01 9.58
N ALA A 65 24.13 -18.00 10.44
CA ALA A 65 23.09 -16.97 10.52
C ALA A 65 23.01 -16.14 9.25
N VAL A 66 24.15 -15.63 8.78
CA VAL A 66 24.22 -14.82 7.55
C VAL A 66 23.72 -15.63 6.35
N THR A 67 24.21 -16.87 6.19
CA THR A 67 23.71 -17.76 5.12
C THR A 67 22.22 -17.99 5.22
N ALA A 68 21.67 -18.17 6.43
CA ALA A 68 20.27 -18.45 6.62
C ALA A 68 19.37 -17.24 6.32
N PHE A 69 19.78 -16.01 6.64
CA PHE A 69 19.03 -14.82 6.23
C PHE A 69 19.06 -14.61 4.71
N ALA A 70 20.22 -14.76 4.08
CA ALA A 70 20.32 -14.70 2.62
C ALA A 70 19.42 -15.74 1.95
N VAL A 71 19.46 -16.99 2.41
CA VAL A 71 18.60 -18.07 1.89
C VAL A 71 17.13 -17.75 2.09
N LEU A 72 16.72 -17.34 3.31
CA LEU A 72 15.34 -16.95 3.61
C LEU A 72 14.84 -15.90 2.60
N LYS A 73 15.61 -14.83 2.39
CA LYS A 73 15.22 -13.76 1.47
C LYS A 73 15.09 -14.25 0.03
N LEU A 74 16.02 -15.10 -0.43
CA LEU A 74 15.99 -15.66 -1.78
C LEU A 74 14.87 -16.68 -1.96
N GLU A 75 14.45 -17.39 -0.90
CA GLU A 75 13.31 -18.29 -0.96
C GLU A 75 12.00 -17.52 -1.07
N ASP A 76 11.80 -16.48 -0.25
CA ASP A 76 10.61 -15.62 -0.34
C ASP A 76 10.52 -14.93 -1.70
N ARG A 77 11.65 -14.48 -2.26
CA ARG A 77 11.70 -13.88 -3.60
C ARG A 77 11.20 -14.83 -4.70
N ALA A 78 11.39 -16.14 -4.55
CA ALA A 78 10.86 -17.10 -5.52
C ALA A 78 9.32 -17.06 -5.55
N PHE A 79 8.69 -17.02 -4.37
CA PHE A 79 7.24 -16.99 -4.27
C PHE A 79 6.65 -15.64 -4.70
N GLU A 80 7.30 -14.51 -4.37
CA GLU A 80 6.92 -13.17 -4.85
C GLU A 80 6.90 -13.11 -6.39
N LEU A 81 7.86 -13.75 -7.05
CA LEU A 81 7.93 -13.84 -8.51
C LEU A 81 6.98 -14.87 -9.11
N GLY A 82 6.12 -15.50 -8.30
CA GLY A 82 5.10 -16.46 -8.74
C GLY A 82 5.64 -17.87 -9.01
N TYR A 83 6.83 -18.22 -8.53
CA TYR A 83 7.31 -19.61 -8.61
C TYR A 83 6.67 -20.46 -7.51
N GLU A 84 6.27 -21.68 -7.88
CA GLU A 84 5.72 -22.67 -6.94
C GLU A 84 6.76 -23.22 -5.95
N SER A 85 8.05 -23.00 -6.22
CA SER A 85 9.15 -23.47 -5.38
C SER A 85 10.44 -22.68 -5.61
N PRO A 86 11.22 -22.39 -4.56
CA PRO A 86 12.56 -21.81 -4.71
C PRO A 86 13.57 -22.79 -5.34
N PHE A 87 13.17 -24.06 -5.50
CA PHE A 87 13.97 -25.10 -6.16
C PHE A 87 13.66 -25.24 -7.65
N ASP A 88 12.79 -24.38 -8.21
CA ASP A 88 12.50 -24.41 -9.65
C ASP A 88 13.76 -24.05 -10.45
N PRO A 89 14.25 -24.91 -11.36
CA PRO A 89 15.41 -24.59 -12.20
C PRO A 89 15.25 -23.35 -13.09
N ALA A 90 14.02 -22.87 -13.31
CA ALA A 90 13.75 -21.62 -14.02
C ALA A 90 13.94 -20.39 -13.13
N TYR A 91 13.87 -20.53 -11.80
CA TYR A 91 14.15 -19.45 -10.88
C TYR A 91 15.65 -19.14 -10.85
N GLN A 92 16.01 -17.91 -11.21
CA GLN A 92 17.40 -17.50 -11.40
C GLN A 92 18.32 -17.68 -10.18
N TYR A 93 17.76 -17.63 -8.96
CA TYR A 93 18.53 -17.79 -7.72
C TYR A 93 18.36 -19.18 -7.08
N SER A 94 17.75 -20.14 -7.79
CA SER A 94 17.48 -21.48 -7.26
C SER A 94 18.76 -22.20 -6.83
N GLN A 95 19.85 -22.05 -7.58
CA GLN A 95 21.12 -22.67 -7.22
C GLN A 95 21.74 -22.02 -5.97
N ASN A 96 21.63 -20.70 -5.82
CA ASN A 96 22.09 -20.00 -4.62
C ASN A 96 21.37 -20.50 -3.36
N VAL A 97 20.04 -20.70 -3.44
CA VAL A 97 19.23 -21.28 -2.37
C VAL A 97 19.69 -22.70 -2.04
N ILE A 98 19.88 -23.55 -3.05
CA ILE A 98 20.33 -24.94 -2.86
C ILE A 98 21.68 -25.00 -2.16
N ASP A 99 22.64 -24.18 -2.61
CA ASP A 99 24.00 -24.17 -2.07
C ASP A 99 24.04 -23.60 -0.64
N GLY A 100 23.24 -22.57 -0.35
CA GLY A 100 23.08 -22.03 1.00
C GLY A 100 22.46 -23.03 1.98
N LEU A 101 21.37 -23.69 1.60
CA LEU A 101 20.78 -24.75 2.43
C LEU A 101 21.73 -25.93 2.62
N ASN A 102 22.47 -26.33 1.58
CA ASN A 102 23.49 -27.37 1.71
C ASN A 102 24.59 -26.96 2.71
N TYR A 103 25.05 -25.70 2.67
CA TYR A 103 25.97 -25.18 3.68
C TYR A 103 25.38 -25.29 5.08
N ILE A 104 24.16 -24.79 5.31
CA ILE A 104 23.46 -24.86 6.60
C ILE A 104 23.39 -26.32 7.10
N PHE A 105 22.89 -27.24 6.29
CA PHE A 105 22.79 -28.67 6.66
C PHE A 105 24.15 -29.33 6.92
N SER A 106 25.22 -28.86 6.28
CA SER A 106 26.58 -29.35 6.56
C SER A 106 27.05 -29.01 7.99
N GLN A 107 26.50 -27.95 8.59
CA GLN A 107 26.82 -27.49 9.94
C GLN A 107 25.94 -28.14 11.02
N ALA A 108 24.99 -29.01 10.64
CA ALA A 108 24.11 -29.68 11.58
C ALA A 108 24.87 -30.60 12.55
N ALA A 109 24.49 -30.58 13.82
CA ALA A 109 25.13 -31.35 14.88
C ALA A 109 24.13 -31.71 15.99
N SER A 110 24.56 -32.54 16.94
CA SER A 110 23.76 -32.91 18.12
C SER A 110 24.66 -33.10 19.35
N TYR A 111 24.09 -32.89 20.54
CA TYR A 111 24.71 -33.16 21.84
C TYR A 111 24.55 -34.61 22.29
N GLY A 112 23.72 -35.40 21.61
CA GLY A 112 23.56 -36.82 21.88
C GLY A 112 22.12 -37.28 21.65
N SER A 113 21.85 -38.53 22.02
CA SER A 113 20.50 -39.07 21.92
C SER A 113 19.53 -38.27 22.79
N GLY A 114 18.47 -37.73 22.18
CA GLY A 114 17.41 -36.99 22.87
C GLY A 114 17.66 -35.49 23.07
N THR A 115 18.72 -34.92 22.49
CA THR A 115 19.02 -33.47 22.61
C THR A 115 18.62 -32.66 21.38
N GLY A 116 17.95 -33.27 20.40
CA GLY A 116 17.67 -32.64 19.11
C GLY A 116 18.90 -32.35 18.24
N ILE A 117 18.71 -31.44 17.29
CA ILE A 117 19.66 -30.99 16.27
C ILE A 117 19.89 -29.49 16.44
N CYS A 118 21.16 -29.08 16.48
CA CYS A 118 21.56 -27.67 16.40
C CYS A 118 22.50 -27.45 15.22
N PHE A 119 22.79 -26.19 14.91
CA PHE A 119 23.76 -25.83 13.88
C PHE A 119 24.99 -25.17 14.49
N ALA A 120 26.17 -25.53 13.96
CA ALA A 120 27.47 -25.03 14.41
C ALA A 120 27.69 -25.16 15.94
N LYS A 121 27.50 -26.39 16.45
CA LYS A 121 27.68 -26.75 17.86
C LYS A 121 29.03 -26.27 18.44
N GLY A 122 28.98 -25.63 19.60
CA GLY A 122 30.13 -25.09 20.33
C GLY A 122 30.44 -23.63 20.00
N TYR A 123 29.50 -22.94 19.36
CA TYR A 123 29.57 -21.52 18.99
C TYR A 123 28.24 -20.85 19.41
N HIS A 124 27.72 -19.92 18.61
CA HIS A 124 26.42 -19.29 18.83
C HIS A 124 25.26 -20.20 18.39
N GLU A 125 25.25 -21.47 18.79
CA GLU A 125 24.34 -22.49 18.21
C GLU A 125 22.85 -22.22 18.41
N ILE A 126 22.43 -21.47 19.44
CA ILE A 126 21.02 -21.12 19.61
C ILE A 126 20.61 -20.07 18.57
N TYR A 127 21.40 -19.00 18.47
CA TYR A 127 21.25 -17.95 17.46
C TYR A 127 21.23 -18.53 16.04
N TYR A 128 22.25 -19.35 15.72
CA TYR A 128 22.36 -20.02 14.43
C TYR A 128 21.20 -20.97 14.15
N THR A 129 20.78 -21.75 15.14
CA THR A 129 19.68 -22.69 14.94
C THR A 129 18.36 -21.96 14.71
N GLY A 130 18.09 -20.89 15.45
CA GLY A 130 16.86 -20.11 15.29
C GLY A 130 16.70 -19.55 13.88
N ILE A 131 17.76 -18.97 13.33
CA ILE A 131 17.73 -18.39 11.98
C ILE A 131 17.77 -19.49 10.91
N ALA A 132 18.55 -20.56 11.10
CA ALA A 132 18.55 -21.71 10.19
C ALA A 132 17.17 -22.38 10.09
N MET A 133 16.41 -22.44 11.19
CA MET A 133 15.03 -22.93 11.17
C MET A 133 14.13 -22.07 10.28
N MET A 134 14.33 -20.74 10.26
CA MET A 134 13.58 -19.85 9.37
C MET A 134 13.83 -20.18 7.91
N ALA A 135 15.11 -20.31 7.50
CA ALA A 135 15.49 -20.70 6.14
C ALA A 135 14.95 -22.10 5.78
N ILE A 136 15.08 -23.09 6.66
CA ILE A 136 14.56 -24.43 6.38
C ILE A 136 13.04 -24.40 6.16
N ALA A 137 12.31 -23.64 6.97
CA ALA A 137 10.87 -23.50 6.85
C ALA A 137 10.46 -22.73 5.59
N ALA A 138 11.12 -21.61 5.29
CA ALA A 138 10.83 -20.75 4.14
C ALA A 138 10.92 -21.47 2.79
N SER A 139 11.66 -22.58 2.72
CA SER A 139 11.64 -23.50 1.56
C SER A 139 10.26 -24.02 1.15
N ARG A 140 9.28 -24.03 2.07
CA ARG A 140 7.94 -24.63 1.95
C ARG A 140 7.96 -26.08 1.44
N ALA A 141 9.05 -26.81 1.70
CA ALA A 141 9.31 -28.13 1.15
C ALA A 141 9.57 -29.17 2.24
N PRO A 142 8.58 -29.47 3.11
CA PRO A 142 8.77 -30.33 4.28
C PRO A 142 9.30 -31.72 3.94
N ASP A 143 8.92 -32.28 2.78
CA ASP A 143 9.32 -33.62 2.33
C ASP A 143 10.66 -33.66 1.57
N ARG A 144 11.23 -32.49 1.24
CA ARG A 144 12.52 -32.42 0.53
C ARG A 144 13.61 -33.06 1.37
N LYS A 145 14.50 -33.80 0.71
CA LYS A 145 15.58 -34.53 1.38
C LYS A 145 16.84 -33.69 1.50
N VAL A 146 17.42 -33.69 2.70
CA VAL A 146 18.79 -33.21 2.94
C VAL A 146 19.75 -34.09 2.14
N THR A 147 20.66 -33.47 1.40
CA THR A 147 21.59 -34.18 0.50
C THR A 147 23.03 -34.26 1.03
N VAL A 148 23.37 -33.39 1.99
CA VAL A 148 24.72 -33.26 2.56
C VAL A 148 24.70 -33.25 4.10
N GLY A 149 25.87 -33.38 4.71
CA GLY A 149 26.01 -33.29 6.16
C GLY A 149 25.55 -34.55 6.93
N PRO A 150 25.55 -34.49 8.27
CA PRO A 150 25.33 -35.67 9.12
C PRO A 150 23.92 -36.28 9.04
N TYR A 151 22.95 -35.53 8.52
CA TYR A 151 21.54 -35.93 8.41
C TYR A 151 21.09 -36.13 6.96
N ALA A 152 22.01 -36.36 6.02
CA ALA A 152 21.67 -36.69 4.65
C ALA A 152 20.66 -37.85 4.57
N GLY A 153 19.61 -37.68 3.75
CA GLY A 153 18.48 -38.60 3.62
C GLY A 153 17.28 -38.31 4.54
N TRP A 154 17.44 -37.44 5.54
CA TRP A 154 16.31 -36.92 6.32
C TRP A 154 15.50 -35.94 5.48
N THR A 155 14.19 -35.89 5.72
CA THR A 155 13.37 -34.78 5.20
C THR A 155 13.69 -33.49 5.94
N TYR A 156 13.50 -32.33 5.32
CA TYR A 156 13.63 -31.03 5.98
C TYR A 156 12.74 -30.98 7.24
N LYS A 157 11.53 -31.54 7.18
CA LYS A 157 10.61 -31.60 8.34
C LYS A 157 11.17 -32.38 9.52
N GLN A 158 11.90 -33.46 9.27
CA GLN A 158 12.58 -34.23 10.31
C GLN A 158 13.74 -33.45 10.95
N VAL A 159 14.46 -32.65 10.16
CA VAL A 159 15.51 -31.78 10.70
C VAL A 159 14.88 -30.68 11.54
N LEU A 160 13.83 -30.02 11.03
CA LEU A 160 13.15 -28.94 11.73
C LEU A 160 12.50 -29.41 13.04
N GLN A 161 11.89 -30.60 13.06
CA GLN A 161 11.46 -31.26 14.30
C GLN A 161 12.63 -31.45 15.27
N GLY A 162 13.78 -31.92 14.78
CA GLY A 162 14.98 -32.06 15.59
C GLY A 162 15.48 -30.72 16.15
N ASN A 163 15.31 -29.62 15.43
CA ASN A 163 15.65 -28.28 15.93
C ASN A 163 14.69 -27.82 17.04
N VAL A 164 13.38 -28.09 16.90
CA VAL A 164 12.41 -27.85 17.98
C VAL A 164 12.77 -28.69 19.22
N ASP A 165 13.11 -29.97 19.04
CA ASP A 165 13.54 -30.84 20.14
C ASP A 165 14.80 -30.30 20.85
N PHE A 166 15.70 -29.67 20.09
CA PHE A 166 16.89 -29.02 20.65
C PHE A 166 16.52 -27.82 21.50
N PHE A 167 15.64 -26.92 21.02
CA PHE A 167 15.20 -25.77 21.81
C PHE A 167 14.40 -26.15 23.05
N VAL A 168 13.61 -27.23 23.01
CA VAL A 168 12.96 -27.79 24.19
C VAL A 168 13.99 -28.29 25.20
N TRP A 169 15.04 -28.98 24.73
CA TRP A 169 16.09 -29.51 25.59
C TRP A 169 17.00 -28.42 26.17
N SER A 170 17.29 -27.38 25.39
CA SER A 170 18.24 -26.31 25.74
C SER A 170 17.58 -25.07 26.35
N GLN A 171 16.26 -25.08 26.59
CA GLN A 171 15.58 -23.98 27.28
C GLN A 171 16.10 -23.90 28.72
N ASN A 172 16.55 -22.72 29.10
CA ASN A 172 17.11 -22.50 30.42
C ASN A 172 16.02 -22.58 31.51
N PRO A 173 16.39 -22.81 32.78
CA PRO A 173 15.42 -22.84 33.88
C PRO A 173 14.61 -21.54 34.07
N ASP A 174 15.11 -20.40 33.57
CA ASP A 174 14.42 -19.11 33.59
C ASP A 174 13.40 -18.95 32.45
N GLY A 175 13.35 -19.90 31.50
CA GLY A 175 12.41 -19.94 30.38
C GLY A 175 12.93 -19.35 29.07
N GLY A 176 14.08 -18.67 29.07
CA GLY A 176 14.70 -18.11 27.87
C GLY A 176 15.82 -18.99 27.31
N TRP A 177 16.66 -18.39 26.47
CA TRP A 177 17.90 -19.01 25.98
C TRP A 177 19.11 -18.08 25.99
N ARG A 178 20.29 -18.68 26.18
CA ARG A 178 21.61 -18.08 25.90
C ARG A 178 22.14 -18.52 24.53
N TYR A 179 23.25 -17.95 24.06
CA TYR A 179 23.83 -18.26 22.73
C TYR A 179 24.21 -19.74 22.54
N TRP A 180 24.50 -20.47 23.61
CA TRP A 180 24.84 -21.89 23.62
C TRP A 180 23.98 -22.64 24.63
N ALA A 181 23.86 -23.96 24.45
CA ALA A 181 23.16 -24.81 25.42
C ALA A 181 23.90 -24.80 26.76
N SER A 182 23.29 -24.21 27.79
CA SER A 182 23.86 -24.04 29.13
C SER A 182 22.77 -23.94 30.19
N ASP A 183 23.16 -23.57 31.42
CA ASP A 183 22.27 -23.11 32.49
C ASP A 183 22.59 -21.63 32.86
N GLU A 184 23.21 -20.87 31.94
CA GLU A 184 23.51 -19.45 32.14
C GLU A 184 22.23 -18.60 32.03
N LEU A 185 22.23 -17.41 32.65
CA LEU A 185 21.11 -16.48 32.52
C LEU A 185 20.84 -16.16 31.04
N SER A 186 19.59 -16.33 30.63
CA SER A 186 19.13 -16.04 29.26
C SER A 186 19.25 -14.56 28.93
N ASP A 187 19.32 -14.23 27.63
CA ASP A 187 19.14 -12.84 27.18
C ASP A 187 18.05 -12.69 26.13
N ASN A 188 17.47 -11.48 26.08
CA ASN A 188 16.31 -11.20 25.23
C ASN A 188 16.67 -10.97 23.76
N SER A 189 17.96 -10.75 23.46
CA SER A 189 18.37 -10.68 22.06
C SER A 189 18.28 -12.07 21.44
N ASN A 190 18.92 -13.06 22.09
CA ASN A 190 19.01 -14.42 21.60
C ASN A 190 17.73 -15.24 21.83
N THR A 191 17.00 -15.01 22.93
CA THR A 191 15.66 -15.60 23.16
C THR A 191 14.72 -15.25 22.00
N GLY A 192 14.72 -14.00 21.55
CA GLY A 192 13.94 -13.58 20.39
C GLY A 192 14.27 -14.37 19.12
N TYR A 193 15.56 -14.58 18.83
CA TYR A 193 15.97 -15.39 17.66
C TYR A 193 15.58 -16.87 17.76
N ALA A 194 15.63 -17.47 18.95
CA ALA A 194 15.12 -18.82 19.16
C ALA A 194 13.61 -18.89 18.84
N VAL A 195 12.85 -17.90 19.31
CA VAL A 195 11.40 -17.81 19.09
C VAL A 195 11.05 -17.58 17.62
N LEU A 196 11.88 -16.88 16.83
CA LEU A 196 11.69 -16.81 15.37
C LEU A 196 11.70 -18.20 14.73
N GLY A 197 12.72 -19.00 15.03
CA GLY A 197 12.82 -20.36 14.51
C GLY A 197 11.62 -21.21 14.89
N LEU A 198 11.19 -21.14 16.16
CA LEU A 198 10.00 -21.84 16.65
C LEU A 198 8.72 -21.39 15.94
N ARG A 199 8.54 -20.08 15.73
CA ARG A 199 7.38 -19.54 15.01
C ARG A 199 7.35 -20.04 13.57
N TYR A 200 8.48 -20.03 12.87
CA TYR A 200 8.55 -20.56 11.50
C TYR A 200 8.28 -22.07 11.45
N ALA A 201 8.73 -22.82 12.44
CA ALA A 201 8.48 -24.26 12.51
C ALA A 201 7.01 -24.62 12.77
N GLU A 202 6.34 -23.88 13.66
CA GLU A 202 4.91 -24.10 13.98
C GLU A 202 3.99 -23.56 12.89
N SER A 203 4.43 -22.51 12.18
CA SER A 203 3.59 -21.79 11.24
C SER A 203 3.11 -22.69 10.12
N GLU A 204 1.81 -22.60 9.89
CA GLU A 204 1.15 -23.28 8.79
C GLU A 204 1.58 -22.75 7.43
N LEU A 205 2.02 -21.49 7.40
CA LEU A 205 2.56 -20.77 6.24
C LEU A 205 3.54 -21.60 5.44
N TYR A 206 4.43 -22.25 6.16
CA TYR A 206 5.57 -22.96 5.60
C TYR A 206 5.29 -24.46 5.38
N GLY A 207 4.11 -24.94 5.78
CA GLY A 207 3.69 -26.34 5.61
C GLY A 207 4.38 -27.34 6.53
N PHE A 208 5.27 -26.90 7.42
CA PHE A 208 5.98 -27.78 8.35
C PHE A 208 5.10 -28.20 9.53
N LYS A 209 4.35 -27.26 10.13
CA LYS A 209 3.36 -27.52 11.19
C LYS A 209 3.95 -28.39 12.32
N ILE A 210 5.10 -27.99 12.84
CA ILE A 210 5.73 -28.67 13.96
C ILE A 210 5.02 -28.26 15.25
N ASP A 211 4.54 -29.24 16.02
CA ASP A 211 3.92 -28.98 17.31
C ASP A 211 4.95 -28.44 18.31
N ILE A 212 4.77 -27.19 18.77
CA ILE A 212 5.58 -26.62 19.85
C ILE A 212 4.95 -26.99 21.20
N PRO A 213 5.69 -27.60 22.13
CA PRO A 213 5.13 -27.97 23.42
C PRO A 213 4.62 -26.76 24.21
N GLN A 214 3.39 -26.84 24.73
CA GLN A 214 2.81 -25.76 25.54
C GLN A 214 3.69 -25.39 26.75
N ALA A 215 4.34 -26.37 27.38
CA ALA A 215 5.25 -26.13 28.50
C ALA A 215 6.43 -25.21 28.14
N LEU A 216 6.93 -25.27 26.90
CA LEU A 216 7.97 -24.36 26.42
C LEU A 216 7.44 -22.91 26.38
N LYS A 217 6.22 -22.73 25.85
CA LYS A 217 5.55 -21.42 25.79
C LYS A 217 5.21 -20.88 27.18
N ASP A 218 4.78 -21.75 28.10
CA ASP A 218 4.48 -21.36 29.49
C ASP A 218 5.74 -20.87 30.21
N ASN A 219 6.88 -21.59 30.05
CA ASN A 219 8.16 -21.17 30.61
C ASN A 219 8.64 -19.84 30.01
N LEU A 220 8.54 -19.70 28.67
CA LEU A 220 8.88 -18.46 27.98
C LEU A 220 8.01 -17.29 28.46
N SER A 221 6.71 -17.51 28.69
CA SER A 221 5.82 -16.49 29.25
C SER A 221 6.29 -15.99 30.62
N GLY A 222 6.88 -16.87 31.44
CA GLY A 222 7.53 -16.49 32.70
C GLY A 222 8.83 -15.69 32.50
N TYR A 223 9.63 -16.04 31.48
CA TYR A 223 10.82 -15.26 31.12
C TYR A 223 10.46 -13.84 30.65
N ILE A 224 9.45 -13.71 29.79
CA ILE A 224 8.94 -12.43 29.28
C ILE A 224 8.52 -11.52 30.45
N ASP A 225 7.77 -12.06 31.41
CA ASP A 225 7.35 -11.34 32.62
C ASP A 225 8.55 -10.88 33.46
N TYR A 226 9.57 -11.73 33.59
CA TYR A 226 10.79 -11.40 34.30
C TYR A 226 11.61 -10.31 33.61
N ILE A 227 11.89 -10.45 32.31
CA ILE A 227 12.90 -9.63 31.61
C ILE A 227 12.38 -8.24 31.23
N GLN A 228 11.06 -8.07 31.15
CA GLN A 228 10.44 -6.76 30.95
C GLN A 228 10.74 -5.84 32.13
N CYS A 229 11.08 -4.60 31.84
CA CYS A 229 11.31 -3.59 32.86
C CYS A 229 9.98 -3.05 33.40
N ASP A 230 9.70 -3.30 34.68
CA ASP A 230 8.50 -2.79 35.37
C ASP A 230 8.37 -1.26 35.40
N TRP A 231 9.45 -0.52 35.15
CA TRP A 231 9.46 0.95 35.26
C TRP A 231 9.02 1.67 33.99
N ASP A 232 9.44 1.19 32.83
CA ASP A 232 9.20 1.85 31.54
C ASP A 232 8.59 0.92 30.49
N GLY A 233 8.47 -0.38 30.77
CA GLY A 233 7.86 -1.38 29.90
C GLY A 233 8.78 -1.95 28.83
N GLY A 234 10.01 -1.45 28.67
CA GLY A 234 10.95 -1.95 27.68
C GLY A 234 11.62 -3.26 28.11
N SER A 235 12.37 -3.90 27.22
CA SER A 235 13.05 -5.17 27.52
C SER A 235 14.51 -4.99 27.93
N GLY A 236 14.90 -5.59 29.05
CA GLY A 236 16.31 -5.70 29.47
C GLY A 236 17.13 -6.68 28.62
N TYR A 237 18.44 -6.73 28.83
CA TYR A 237 19.32 -7.67 28.14
C TYR A 237 19.36 -9.04 28.84
N SER A 238 20.10 -9.15 29.95
CA SER A 238 20.23 -10.40 30.74
C SER A 238 19.59 -10.28 32.13
N SER A 239 19.10 -9.10 32.46
CA SER A 239 18.42 -8.76 33.69
C SER A 239 17.38 -7.66 33.41
N PRO A 240 16.33 -7.55 34.24
CA PRO A 240 15.27 -6.57 34.02
C PRO A 240 15.84 -5.16 34.09
N CYS A 241 15.36 -4.27 33.22
CA CYS A 241 15.82 -2.87 33.13
C CYS A 241 17.31 -2.67 32.78
N GLU A 242 18.06 -3.73 32.48
CA GLU A 242 19.46 -3.63 32.06
C GLU A 242 19.54 -3.30 30.57
N TRP A 243 20.12 -2.15 30.23
CA TRP A 243 20.38 -1.74 28.83
C TRP A 243 19.11 -1.84 27.96
N VAL A 244 18.03 -1.18 28.38
CA VAL A 244 16.74 -1.23 27.68
C VAL A 244 16.83 -0.49 26.34
N ASN A 245 16.32 -1.10 25.25
CA ASN A 245 16.25 -0.46 23.93
C ASN A 245 15.19 -1.07 23.01
N LEU A 246 14.90 -0.39 21.90
CA LEU A 246 13.86 -0.76 20.94
C LEU A 246 14.10 -2.12 20.27
N LEU A 247 15.34 -2.51 20.00
CA LEU A 247 15.66 -3.82 19.42
C LEU A 247 15.11 -4.94 20.30
N LYS A 248 15.44 -4.91 21.59
CA LYS A 248 15.01 -5.96 22.53
C LYS A 248 13.53 -5.86 22.83
N THR A 249 12.96 -4.66 22.88
CA THR A 249 11.52 -4.47 23.09
C THR A 249 10.71 -4.96 21.88
N GLY A 250 11.21 -4.81 20.65
CA GLY A 250 10.61 -5.40 19.45
C GLY A 250 10.63 -6.94 19.47
N ASN A 251 11.74 -7.55 19.88
CA ASN A 251 11.79 -9.00 20.15
C ASN A 251 10.77 -9.41 21.21
N LEU A 252 10.67 -8.64 22.30
CA LEU A 252 9.73 -8.91 23.39
C LEU A 252 8.27 -8.92 22.90
N LEU A 253 7.87 -8.00 22.02
CA LEU A 253 6.54 -8.01 21.40
C LEU A 253 6.28 -9.28 20.59
N PHE A 254 7.27 -9.72 19.80
CA PHE A 254 7.16 -10.94 19.00
C PHE A 254 7.01 -12.19 19.90
N GLU A 255 7.77 -12.24 20.99
CA GLU A 255 7.68 -13.31 21.99
C GLU A 255 6.32 -13.33 22.70
N MET A 256 5.78 -12.15 23.06
CA MET A 256 4.45 -11.99 23.65
C MET A 256 3.35 -12.52 22.71
N SER A 257 3.39 -12.15 21.42
CA SER A 257 2.49 -12.71 20.41
C SER A 257 2.65 -14.23 20.29
N PHE A 258 3.87 -14.76 20.42
CA PHE A 258 4.13 -16.20 20.32
C PHE A 258 3.51 -17.03 21.44
N VAL A 259 3.46 -16.48 22.65
CA VAL A 259 2.80 -17.10 23.80
C VAL A 259 1.30 -16.79 23.89
N GLY A 260 0.76 -16.02 22.93
CA GLY A 260 -0.68 -15.78 22.77
C GLY A 260 -1.19 -14.49 23.41
N ASP A 261 -0.32 -13.55 23.75
CA ASP A 261 -0.75 -12.21 24.14
C ASP A 261 -1.30 -11.44 22.94
N THR A 262 -2.16 -10.46 23.23
CA THR A 262 -2.72 -9.54 22.24
C THR A 262 -2.29 -8.11 22.56
N VAL A 263 -2.56 -7.17 21.65
CA VAL A 263 -2.36 -5.72 21.88
C VAL A 263 -3.06 -5.19 23.14
N SER A 264 -4.08 -5.91 23.65
CA SER A 264 -4.80 -5.57 24.87
C SER A 264 -4.16 -6.13 26.17
N THR A 265 -3.15 -6.99 26.06
CA THR A 265 -2.46 -7.56 27.23
C THR A 265 -1.61 -6.46 27.91
N PRO A 266 -1.68 -6.29 29.25
CA PRO A 266 -0.93 -5.23 29.95
C PRO A 266 0.56 -5.15 29.64
N ARG A 267 1.26 -6.29 29.58
CA ARG A 267 2.69 -6.32 29.26
C ARG A 267 3.00 -5.90 27.81
N VAL A 268 2.09 -6.18 26.88
CA VAL A 268 2.19 -5.70 25.49
C VAL A 268 1.99 -4.18 25.44
N MET A 269 0.96 -3.66 26.13
CA MET A 269 0.71 -2.21 26.21
C MET A 269 1.91 -1.46 26.82
N ASN A 270 2.56 -2.02 27.84
CA ASN A 270 3.76 -1.44 28.44
C ASN A 270 4.93 -1.39 27.46
N ALA A 271 5.18 -2.48 26.71
CA ALA A 271 6.22 -2.52 25.68
C ALA A 271 5.95 -1.53 24.54
N ILE A 272 4.69 -1.40 24.11
CA ILE A 272 4.28 -0.38 23.13
C ILE A 272 4.51 1.03 23.68
N SER A 273 4.22 1.28 24.96
CA SER A 273 4.50 2.58 25.60
C SER A 273 5.99 2.93 25.53
N TYR A 274 6.87 1.99 25.90
CA TYR A 274 8.31 2.17 25.77
C TYR A 274 8.72 2.50 24.33
N ILE A 275 8.17 1.77 23.36
CA ILE A 275 8.47 1.98 21.94
C ILE A 275 8.09 3.39 21.50
N ARG A 276 6.89 3.86 21.91
CA ARG A 276 6.40 5.21 21.59
C ARG A 276 7.27 6.30 22.20
N ASP A 277 7.70 6.12 23.45
CA ASP A 277 8.53 7.10 24.17
C ASP A 277 9.94 7.24 23.58
N HIS A 278 10.45 6.20 22.92
CA HIS A 278 11.79 6.15 22.32
C HIS A 278 11.79 6.18 20.78
N TRP A 279 10.63 6.31 20.13
CA TRP A 279 10.51 6.25 18.67
C TRP A 279 11.30 7.36 17.96
N ASN A 280 11.25 8.56 18.52
CA ASN A 280 11.87 9.76 17.97
C ASN A 280 13.26 10.05 18.56
N ASP A 281 13.84 9.12 19.32
CA ASP A 281 15.20 9.31 19.83
C ASP A 281 16.19 9.47 18.68
N PRO A 282 17.12 10.46 18.75
CA PRO A 282 17.98 10.79 17.63
C PRO A 282 19.16 9.81 17.43
N ASN A 283 19.27 8.79 18.29
CA ASN A 283 20.35 7.81 18.27
C ASN A 283 19.78 6.40 18.05
N SER A 284 20.64 5.52 17.53
CA SER A 284 20.33 4.11 17.30
C SER A 284 20.19 3.30 18.58
N ASP A 285 20.53 3.84 19.75
CA ASP A 285 20.34 3.20 21.06
C ASP A 285 19.97 4.30 22.07
N PRO A 286 18.81 4.23 22.74
CA PRO A 286 17.85 3.12 22.73
C PRO A 286 16.93 3.07 21.50
N GLY A 287 16.94 4.09 20.64
CA GLY A 287 16.05 4.26 19.48
C GLY A 287 16.39 3.40 18.26
N TRP A 288 16.02 3.88 17.06
CA TRP A 288 16.33 3.22 15.78
C TRP A 288 16.94 4.16 14.73
N ARG A 289 16.97 5.46 14.99
CA ARG A 289 17.37 6.49 14.01
C ARG A 289 18.90 6.70 13.97
N PRO A 290 19.46 7.18 12.85
CA PRO A 290 18.80 7.34 11.55
C PRO A 290 18.51 6.00 10.87
N HIS A 291 19.28 4.96 11.17
CA HIS A 291 19.05 3.59 10.73
C HIS A 291 19.77 2.62 11.69
N HIS A 292 18.99 1.77 12.37
CA HIS A 292 19.46 0.58 13.07
C HIS A 292 18.66 -0.59 12.50
N TYR A 293 19.16 -1.21 11.43
CA TYR A 293 18.45 -2.21 10.64
C TYR A 293 18.03 -3.41 11.48
N GLN A 294 18.84 -3.84 12.44
CA GLN A 294 18.45 -4.94 13.33
C GLN A 294 17.28 -4.55 14.24
N ALA A 295 17.28 -3.32 14.78
CA ALA A 295 16.17 -2.82 15.60
C ALA A 295 14.89 -2.69 14.77
N MET A 296 14.99 -2.14 13.55
CA MET A 296 13.87 -2.07 12.59
C MET A 296 13.31 -3.47 12.30
N TYR A 297 14.17 -4.45 12.01
CA TYR A 297 13.77 -5.83 11.76
C TYR A 297 13.07 -6.45 12.96
N CYS A 298 13.59 -6.25 14.18
CA CYS A 298 12.97 -6.74 15.41
C CYS A 298 11.62 -6.08 15.70
N LEU A 299 11.50 -4.76 15.52
CA LEU A 299 10.25 -4.01 15.68
C LEU A 299 9.21 -4.43 14.65
N MET A 300 9.58 -4.50 13.36
CA MET A 300 8.72 -4.95 12.26
C MET A 300 8.07 -6.30 12.59
N LYS A 301 8.86 -7.28 13.04
CA LYS A 301 8.30 -8.59 13.40
C LYS A 301 7.34 -8.50 14.58
N GLY A 302 7.69 -7.71 15.61
CA GLY A 302 6.82 -7.48 16.76
C GLY A 302 5.47 -6.91 16.34
N PHE A 303 5.48 -5.83 15.55
CA PHE A 303 4.27 -5.18 15.03
C PHE A 303 3.45 -6.10 14.13
N GLN A 304 4.08 -6.74 13.13
CA GLN A 304 3.40 -7.66 12.22
C GLN A 304 2.80 -8.86 12.96
N SER A 305 3.46 -9.38 13.99
CA SER A 305 2.93 -10.50 14.79
C SER A 305 1.73 -10.13 15.66
N LEU A 306 1.49 -8.83 15.86
CA LEU A 306 0.40 -8.28 16.66
C LEU A 306 -0.64 -7.55 15.80
N ASP A 307 -0.52 -7.63 14.47
CA ASP A 307 -1.42 -6.98 13.51
C ASP A 307 -1.48 -5.46 13.74
N MET A 308 -0.28 -4.85 13.87
CA MET A 308 -0.13 -3.42 14.08
C MET A 308 0.47 -2.78 12.83
N ASP A 309 -0.32 -1.97 12.12
CA ASP A 309 0.16 -1.18 10.97
C ASP A 309 0.53 0.26 11.35
N THR A 310 -0.04 0.76 12.46
CA THR A 310 0.27 2.09 12.98
C THR A 310 0.67 2.06 14.46
N ILE A 311 1.39 3.09 14.88
CA ILE A 311 1.64 3.39 16.29
C ILE A 311 1.37 4.88 16.55
N THR A 312 0.93 5.22 17.75
CA THR A 312 0.71 6.63 18.11
C THR A 312 1.94 7.23 18.77
N VAL A 313 2.67 8.13 18.12
CA VAL A 313 3.85 8.79 18.70
C VAL A 313 3.55 10.26 18.93
N ASP A 314 3.81 10.77 20.14
CA ASP A 314 3.53 12.17 20.52
C ASP A 314 2.08 12.65 20.27
N GLY A 315 1.12 11.72 20.21
CA GLY A 315 -0.30 12.00 19.97
C GLY A 315 -0.72 11.97 18.50
N GLU A 316 0.22 11.73 17.59
CA GLU A 316 0.00 11.54 16.16
C GLU A 316 0.05 10.05 15.84
N GLU A 317 -0.85 9.57 14.98
CA GLU A 317 -0.76 8.22 14.43
C GLU A 317 0.25 8.21 13.28
N ILE A 318 1.17 7.25 13.30
CA ILE A 318 2.19 7.10 12.27
C ILE A 318 2.15 5.68 11.71
N ASP A 319 2.27 5.58 10.39
CA ASP A 319 2.67 4.35 9.72
C ASP A 319 4.17 4.13 10.01
N TRP A 320 4.45 3.10 10.80
CA TRP A 320 5.83 2.78 11.18
C TRP A 320 6.64 2.23 10.01
N PHE A 321 5.99 1.55 9.06
CA PHE A 321 6.63 0.96 7.91
C PHE A 321 7.08 2.04 6.94
N ASP A 322 6.26 3.05 6.68
CA ASP A 322 6.64 4.20 5.86
C ASP A 322 7.89 4.91 6.40
N GLU A 323 8.00 5.08 7.72
CA GLU A 323 9.20 5.67 8.33
C GLU A 323 10.44 4.79 8.18
N PHE A 324 10.31 3.48 8.35
CA PHE A 324 11.40 2.52 8.15
C PHE A 324 11.81 2.46 6.68
N ALA A 325 10.85 2.31 5.76
CA ALA A 325 11.09 2.24 4.33
C ALA A 325 11.80 3.51 3.85
N THR A 326 11.33 4.69 4.27
CA THR A 326 12.01 5.97 3.95
C THR A 326 13.46 5.95 4.42
N ALA A 327 13.71 5.60 5.69
CA ALA A 327 15.07 5.60 6.25
C ALA A 327 15.99 4.56 5.60
N ILE A 328 15.46 3.40 5.24
CA ILE A 328 16.18 2.35 4.52
C ILE A 328 16.50 2.81 3.09
N LEU A 329 15.54 3.36 2.35
CA LEU A 329 15.79 3.87 1.00
C LEU A 329 16.82 5.00 0.97
N ASP A 330 16.74 5.93 1.92
CA ASP A 330 17.67 7.06 2.04
C ASP A 330 19.12 6.64 2.36
N SER A 331 19.33 5.41 2.82
CA SER A 331 20.62 4.88 3.24
C SER A 331 21.19 3.80 2.33
N GLN A 332 20.49 3.42 1.25
CA GLN A 332 20.99 2.44 0.28
C GLN A 332 22.21 2.99 -0.47
N ASN A 333 23.26 2.18 -0.60
CA ASN A 333 24.44 2.49 -1.41
C ASN A 333 24.14 2.34 -2.91
N ASP A 334 24.94 2.99 -3.76
CA ASP A 334 24.79 2.92 -5.23
C ASP A 334 24.90 1.49 -5.80
N ASP A 335 25.59 0.59 -5.10
CA ASP A 335 25.76 -0.81 -5.50
C ASP A 335 24.61 -1.74 -5.04
N GLY A 336 23.64 -1.18 -4.30
CA GLY A 336 22.47 -1.87 -3.78
C GLY A 336 22.59 -2.35 -2.32
N SER A 337 23.78 -2.32 -1.72
CA SER A 337 23.96 -2.72 -0.32
C SER A 337 23.48 -1.66 0.67
N TRP A 338 23.44 -2.01 1.95
CA TRP A 338 23.26 -1.05 3.04
C TRP A 338 24.50 -1.01 3.94
N PRO A 339 24.85 0.19 4.46
CA PRO A 339 26.04 0.36 5.29
C PRO A 339 25.99 -0.52 6.55
N PRO A 340 27.16 -0.92 7.09
CA PRO A 340 27.25 -1.67 8.34
C PRO A 340 26.52 -0.97 9.50
N ASP A 341 25.83 -1.77 10.31
CA ASP A 341 25.14 -1.34 11.52
C ASP A 341 26.03 -1.60 12.77
N MET A 342 25.59 -1.16 13.95
CA MET A 342 26.31 -1.33 15.21
C MET A 342 26.68 -2.80 15.51
N TRP A 343 25.83 -3.73 15.08
CA TRP A 343 25.94 -5.17 15.38
C TRP A 343 25.93 -6.06 14.13
N GLY A 344 26.05 -5.46 12.93
CA GLY A 344 26.02 -6.17 11.66
C GLY A 344 27.06 -5.61 10.70
N ASP A 345 27.69 -6.51 9.93
CA ASP A 345 28.46 -6.08 8.77
C ASP A 345 27.53 -5.65 7.63
N GLU A 346 28.12 -5.28 6.49
CA GLU A 346 27.37 -4.83 5.31
C GLU A 346 26.38 -5.90 4.79
N ILE A 347 26.71 -7.20 4.94
CA ILE A 347 25.85 -8.29 4.49
C ILE A 347 24.64 -8.40 5.42
N LEU A 348 24.86 -8.46 6.74
CA LEU A 348 23.77 -8.52 7.73
C LEU A 348 22.87 -7.28 7.67
N SER A 349 23.44 -6.08 7.52
CA SER A 349 22.67 -4.85 7.32
C SER A 349 21.78 -4.94 6.08
N THR A 350 22.33 -5.41 4.95
CA THR A 350 21.60 -5.59 3.71
C THR A 350 20.46 -6.62 3.87
N GLU A 351 20.73 -7.73 4.56
CA GLU A 351 19.72 -8.75 4.86
C GLU A 351 18.58 -8.19 5.71
N TRP A 352 18.87 -7.48 6.81
CA TRP A 352 17.84 -6.88 7.65
C TRP A 352 17.06 -5.77 6.94
N ALA A 353 17.71 -4.96 6.11
CA ALA A 353 17.05 -3.95 5.28
C ALA A 353 16.05 -4.60 4.31
N LEU A 354 16.49 -5.59 3.54
CA LEU A 354 15.64 -6.33 2.59
C LEU A 354 14.45 -7.00 3.29
N LEU A 355 14.71 -7.76 4.35
CA LEU A 355 13.66 -8.45 5.10
C LEU A 355 12.66 -7.47 5.75
N THR A 356 13.10 -6.27 6.11
CA THR A 356 12.23 -5.22 6.65
C THR A 356 11.36 -4.60 5.57
N LEU A 357 11.92 -4.23 4.40
CA LEU A 357 11.18 -3.64 3.28
C LEU A 357 10.06 -4.53 2.74
N GLU A 358 10.14 -5.84 2.97
CA GLU A 358 9.15 -6.82 2.51
C GLU A 358 8.28 -7.36 3.64
N LYS A 359 8.37 -6.76 4.84
CA LYS A 359 7.65 -7.22 6.04
C LYS A 359 7.78 -8.75 6.22
N VAL A 360 9.00 -9.31 6.11
CA VAL A 360 9.24 -10.75 6.21
C VAL A 360 9.07 -11.22 7.66
N SER A 361 7.83 -11.49 8.02
CA SER A 361 7.39 -12.06 9.28
C SER A 361 6.16 -12.95 9.04
N PRO A 362 5.95 -14.01 9.82
CA PRO A 362 4.62 -14.61 10.01
C PRO A 362 3.80 -13.77 11.00
N PRO A 363 2.47 -13.56 10.81
CA PRO A 363 1.57 -14.06 9.74
C PRO A 363 1.81 -13.42 8.35
N PRO A 364 1.24 -13.98 7.25
CA PRO A 364 1.43 -13.46 5.89
C PRO A 364 1.11 -11.97 5.72
N PRO A 365 1.83 -11.24 4.85
CA PRO A 365 1.44 -9.90 4.44
C PRO A 365 0.14 -9.97 3.63
N VAL A 366 -0.78 -9.08 3.96
CA VAL A 366 -1.97 -8.79 3.17
C VAL A 366 -1.92 -7.32 2.78
N ASN A 367 -2.48 -6.98 1.62
CA ASN A 367 -2.51 -5.62 1.11
C ASN A 367 -3.81 -5.39 0.35
N VAL A 368 -4.31 -4.16 0.36
CA VAL A 368 -5.44 -3.72 -0.45
C VAL A 368 -5.15 -2.32 -0.98
N VAL A 369 -5.60 -2.04 -2.21
CA VAL A 369 -5.45 -0.75 -2.89
C VAL A 369 -6.76 -0.40 -3.58
N VAL A 370 -7.30 0.78 -3.30
CA VAL A 370 -8.49 1.35 -3.93
C VAL A 370 -8.04 2.39 -4.96
N ASP A 371 -8.35 2.14 -6.23
CA ASP A 371 -8.08 3.05 -7.34
C ASP A 371 -9.40 3.63 -7.88
N VAL A 372 -9.51 4.96 -7.79
CA VAL A 372 -10.59 5.77 -8.35
C VAL A 372 -9.99 7.04 -8.95
N PRO A 373 -10.58 7.60 -10.03
CA PRO A 373 -10.10 8.85 -10.59
C PRO A 373 -10.26 10.01 -9.59
N GLU A 374 -9.40 11.02 -9.68
CA GLU A 374 -9.50 12.23 -8.86
C GLU A 374 -10.84 12.97 -9.13
N CYS A 375 -11.32 12.94 -10.37
CA CYS A 375 -12.52 13.62 -10.82
C CYS A 375 -13.31 12.78 -11.83
N ALA A 376 -14.65 12.87 -11.78
CA ALA A 376 -15.56 12.20 -12.70
C ALA A 376 -16.83 13.05 -12.95
N CYS A 377 -17.61 12.70 -13.97
CA CYS A 377 -18.89 13.36 -14.26
C CYS A 377 -20.06 12.50 -13.78
N ASP A 378 -21.08 13.11 -13.21
CA ASP A 378 -22.27 12.41 -12.69
C ASP A 378 -23.01 11.56 -13.74
N ALA A 379 -23.04 12.00 -14.99
CA ALA A 379 -23.79 11.36 -16.07
C ALA A 379 -23.01 10.27 -16.82
N THR A 380 -21.68 10.26 -16.74
CA THR A 380 -20.82 9.22 -17.34
C THR A 380 -20.19 8.29 -16.30
N GLY A 381 -20.19 8.74 -15.04
CA GLY A 381 -19.60 8.09 -13.88
C GLY A 381 -18.12 7.73 -14.06
N TYR A 382 -17.70 6.62 -13.46
CA TYR A 382 -16.30 6.20 -13.35
C TYR A 382 -16.15 4.72 -12.96
N ASP A 383 -14.96 4.18 -13.20
CA ASP A 383 -14.58 2.85 -12.73
C ASP A 383 -13.98 2.93 -11.33
N VAL A 384 -14.28 1.93 -10.51
CA VAL A 384 -13.64 1.66 -9.23
C VAL A 384 -12.91 0.34 -9.35
N GLU A 385 -11.62 0.34 -9.05
CA GLU A 385 -10.82 -0.89 -8.98
C GLU A 385 -10.28 -1.08 -7.56
N VAL A 386 -10.54 -2.23 -6.96
CA VAL A 386 -9.98 -2.62 -5.67
C VAL A 386 -9.07 -3.82 -5.88
N THR A 387 -7.77 -3.61 -5.79
CA THR A 387 -6.77 -4.67 -5.90
C THR A 387 -6.37 -5.15 -4.52
N TYR A 388 -6.53 -6.44 -4.26
CA TYR A 388 -6.20 -7.05 -2.98
C TYR A 388 -5.22 -8.20 -3.19
N THR A 389 -4.25 -8.28 -2.28
CA THR A 389 -3.17 -9.27 -2.31
C THR A 389 -3.10 -10.00 -0.99
N VAL A 390 -3.06 -11.31 -1.06
CA VAL A 390 -2.74 -12.18 0.07
C VAL A 390 -1.50 -12.95 -0.32
N GLU A 391 -0.36 -12.56 0.24
CA GLU A 391 0.88 -13.25 -0.07
C GLU A 391 1.06 -14.49 0.81
N ARG A 392 1.96 -15.36 0.35
CA ARG A 392 2.54 -16.48 1.10
C ARG A 392 1.59 -17.64 1.45
N VAL A 393 0.34 -17.45 1.88
CA VAL A 393 -0.64 -18.54 2.15
C VAL A 393 -2.04 -18.33 1.60
N PRO A 394 -2.76 -19.45 1.35
CA PRO A 394 -4.20 -19.47 1.28
C PRO A 394 -4.87 -19.03 2.58
N VAL A 395 -5.81 -18.10 2.47
CA VAL A 395 -6.61 -17.59 3.58
C VAL A 395 -8.11 -17.73 3.30
N ASP A 396 -8.89 -17.81 4.38
CA ASP A 396 -10.34 -17.64 4.38
C ASP A 396 -10.67 -16.29 5.01
N GLY A 397 -11.65 -15.57 4.48
CA GLY A 397 -11.96 -14.24 4.99
C GLY A 397 -12.88 -13.46 4.08
N THR A 398 -12.87 -12.14 4.23
CA THR A 398 -13.70 -11.22 3.47
C THR A 398 -12.95 -9.97 3.06
N LEU A 399 -13.23 -9.48 1.86
CA LEU A 399 -12.97 -8.11 1.48
C LEU A 399 -14.29 -7.35 1.49
N GLY A 400 -14.48 -6.42 2.42
CA GLY A 400 -15.60 -5.48 2.43
C GLY A 400 -15.28 -4.27 1.57
N ILE A 401 -16.20 -3.86 0.69
CA ILE A 401 -16.07 -2.63 -0.11
C ILE A 401 -17.17 -1.67 0.30
N TYR A 402 -16.81 -0.44 0.63
CA TYR A 402 -17.71 0.59 1.13
C TYR A 402 -17.64 1.85 0.27
N LYS A 403 -18.75 2.57 0.22
CA LYS A 403 -18.86 3.91 -0.37
C LYS A 403 -19.59 4.82 0.61
N ASP A 404 -18.95 5.94 0.97
CA ASP A 404 -19.44 6.91 1.95
C ASP A 404 -19.86 6.25 3.29
N GLY A 405 -19.09 5.23 3.72
CA GLY A 405 -19.35 4.42 4.91
C GLY A 405 -20.50 3.40 4.78
N GLY A 406 -21.12 3.29 3.60
CA GLY A 406 -22.13 2.28 3.29
C GLY A 406 -21.52 1.08 2.58
N LEU A 407 -21.76 -0.14 3.09
CA LEU A 407 -21.29 -1.37 2.45
C LEU A 407 -21.93 -1.54 1.05
N VAL A 408 -21.08 -1.63 0.03
CA VAL A 408 -21.43 -1.83 -1.37
C VAL A 408 -21.40 -3.31 -1.74
N ASP A 409 -20.31 -4.00 -1.42
CA ASP A 409 -20.13 -5.42 -1.73
C ASP A 409 -19.25 -6.13 -0.69
N THR A 410 -19.26 -7.46 -0.71
CA THR A 410 -18.38 -8.31 0.10
C THR A 410 -17.88 -9.47 -0.73
N VAL A 411 -16.57 -9.50 -1.00
CA VAL A 411 -15.93 -10.64 -1.64
C VAL A 411 -15.56 -11.66 -0.57
N ASN A 412 -16.12 -12.87 -0.67
CA ASN A 412 -15.77 -13.96 0.23
C ASN A 412 -14.53 -14.68 -0.31
N LEU A 413 -13.47 -14.71 0.49
CA LEU A 413 -12.23 -15.40 0.20
C LEU A 413 -12.28 -16.79 0.83
N THR A 414 -12.00 -17.82 0.03
CA THR A 414 -11.91 -19.20 0.52
C THR A 414 -10.68 -19.82 -0.09
N ASN A 415 -9.71 -20.15 0.75
CA ASN A 415 -8.41 -20.68 0.37
C ASN A 415 -7.74 -19.83 -0.72
N PHE A 416 -7.77 -18.51 -0.52
CA PHE A 416 -7.27 -17.50 -1.47
C PHE A 416 -5.83 -17.12 -1.17
N THR A 417 -4.99 -17.09 -2.20
CA THR A 417 -3.62 -16.54 -2.15
C THR A 417 -3.28 -15.95 -3.51
N GLY A 418 -2.38 -14.97 -3.54
CA GLY A 418 -2.06 -14.17 -4.72
C GLY A 418 -2.83 -12.85 -4.74
N THR A 419 -2.87 -12.25 -5.92
CA THR A 419 -3.52 -10.95 -6.15
C THR A 419 -4.77 -11.13 -6.99
N ALA A 420 -5.83 -10.41 -6.65
CA ALA A 420 -7.03 -10.30 -7.46
C ALA A 420 -7.59 -8.87 -7.39
N THR A 421 -8.44 -8.55 -8.36
CA THR A 421 -9.04 -7.22 -8.48
C THR A 421 -10.56 -7.37 -8.52
N TRP A 422 -11.23 -6.61 -7.69
CA TRP A 422 -12.67 -6.35 -7.79
C TRP A 422 -12.85 -5.05 -8.56
N THR A 423 -13.81 -5.00 -9.48
CA THR A 423 -14.06 -3.84 -10.32
C THR A 423 -15.53 -3.51 -10.36
N GLN A 424 -15.88 -2.24 -10.30
CA GLN A 424 -17.24 -1.75 -10.54
C GLN A 424 -17.24 -0.54 -11.46
N ASP A 425 -17.97 -0.65 -12.56
CA ASP A 425 -18.34 0.47 -13.42
C ASP A 425 -19.59 1.14 -12.84
N LEU A 426 -19.45 2.38 -12.38
CA LEU A 426 -20.57 3.23 -12.01
C LEU A 426 -20.95 4.06 -13.22
N ALA A 427 -22.05 3.69 -13.87
CA ALA A 427 -22.54 4.43 -15.04
C ALA A 427 -22.99 5.86 -14.70
N THR A 428 -23.40 6.11 -13.46
CA THR A 428 -23.79 7.44 -12.95
C THR A 428 -23.51 7.54 -11.46
N ASP A 429 -23.24 8.73 -10.97
CA ASP A 429 -23.11 8.99 -9.54
C ASP A 429 -23.69 10.36 -9.14
N THR A 430 -23.94 10.60 -7.86
CA THR A 430 -24.41 11.90 -7.40
C THR A 430 -23.29 12.94 -7.40
N PRO A 431 -23.55 14.22 -7.73
CA PRO A 431 -22.55 15.27 -7.59
C PRO A 431 -22.10 15.44 -6.13
N GLY A 432 -20.79 15.51 -5.92
CA GLY A 432 -20.19 15.59 -4.58
C GLY A 432 -18.82 14.92 -4.52
N THR A 433 -18.21 14.94 -3.32
CA THR A 433 -17.04 14.10 -3.04
C THR A 433 -17.53 12.79 -2.45
N HIS A 434 -17.07 11.69 -3.03
CA HIS A 434 -17.36 10.34 -2.56
C HIS A 434 -16.08 9.65 -2.13
N THR A 435 -16.15 8.92 -1.02
CA THR A 435 -15.01 8.13 -0.50
C THR A 435 -15.32 6.65 -0.66
N TRP A 436 -14.38 5.94 -1.29
CA TRP A 436 -14.36 4.50 -1.41
C TRP A 436 -13.35 3.93 -0.43
N GLU A 437 -13.74 2.87 0.25
CA GLU A 437 -12.93 2.20 1.27
C GLU A 437 -13.02 0.69 1.05
N ALA A 438 -11.92 -0.01 1.24
CA ALA A 438 -11.87 -1.45 1.18
C ALA A 438 -11.16 -2.02 2.41
N GLU A 439 -11.80 -2.98 3.09
CA GLU A 439 -11.28 -3.64 4.30
C GLU A 439 -11.09 -5.13 4.00
N LEU A 440 -9.87 -5.63 4.09
CA LEU A 440 -9.50 -7.03 3.89
C LEU A 440 -9.22 -7.69 5.24
N ASP A 441 -10.14 -8.55 5.69
CA ASP A 441 -10.01 -9.34 6.91
C ASP A 441 -9.85 -10.82 6.57
N VAL A 442 -8.71 -11.40 6.91
CA VAL A 442 -8.42 -12.79 6.55
C VAL A 442 -7.78 -13.59 7.66
N VAL A 443 -7.99 -14.90 7.62
CA VAL A 443 -7.37 -15.88 8.51
C VAL A 443 -6.80 -17.00 7.66
N PRO A 444 -5.57 -17.49 7.92
CA PRO A 444 -5.02 -18.64 7.22
C PRO A 444 -6.00 -19.84 7.22
N SER A 445 -6.31 -20.41 6.05
CA SER A 445 -7.40 -21.41 5.89
C SER A 445 -7.19 -22.71 6.68
N ALA A 446 -5.98 -22.95 7.16
CA ALA A 446 -5.67 -24.11 7.96
C ALA A 446 -5.42 -23.77 9.46
N GLY A 447 -5.51 -22.48 9.85
CA GLY A 447 -5.34 -21.98 11.21
C GLY A 447 -4.10 -21.09 11.37
N GLY A 448 -4.21 -19.98 12.12
CA GLY A 448 -3.12 -19.02 12.34
C GLY A 448 -3.62 -17.68 12.91
N THR A 449 -2.71 -16.70 13.01
CA THR A 449 -3.08 -15.32 13.36
C THR A 449 -3.83 -14.69 12.17
N PRO A 450 -4.98 -14.03 12.40
CA PRO A 450 -5.63 -13.20 11.39
C PRO A 450 -4.68 -12.10 10.87
N ALA A 451 -4.98 -11.58 9.69
CA ALA A 451 -4.31 -10.44 9.11
C ALA A 451 -5.36 -9.47 8.55
N HIS A 452 -5.08 -8.18 8.68
CA HIS A 452 -5.92 -7.10 8.20
C HIS A 452 -5.16 -6.19 7.22
N ALA A 453 -5.85 -5.62 6.24
CA ALA A 453 -5.38 -4.47 5.48
C ALA A 453 -6.58 -3.65 5.02
N ASP A 454 -6.44 -2.33 5.02
CA ASP A 454 -7.45 -1.39 4.52
C ASP A 454 -6.81 -0.32 3.63
N ASP A 455 -7.61 0.27 2.74
CA ASP A 455 -7.23 1.43 1.95
C ASP A 455 -8.48 2.27 1.61
N GLU A 456 -8.28 3.58 1.45
CA GLU A 456 -9.34 4.52 1.08
C GLU A 456 -8.88 5.51 -0.01
N ALA A 457 -9.78 5.81 -0.93
CA ALA A 457 -9.56 6.80 -1.99
C ALA A 457 -10.83 7.61 -2.25
N SER A 458 -10.68 8.85 -2.69
CA SER A 458 -11.80 9.77 -2.90
C SER A 458 -11.85 10.32 -4.31
N VAL A 459 -13.07 10.42 -4.84
CA VAL A 459 -13.38 10.97 -6.17
C VAL A 459 -14.30 12.16 -6.04
N LYS A 460 -14.02 13.22 -6.81
CA LYS A 460 -14.93 14.37 -6.96
C LYS A 460 -15.81 14.18 -8.19
N VAL A 461 -17.11 13.98 -7.97
CA VAL A 461 -18.12 13.87 -9.03
C VAL A 461 -18.72 15.25 -9.30
N CYS A 462 -18.58 15.73 -10.54
CA CYS A 462 -19.15 16.99 -10.98
C CYS A 462 -20.47 16.80 -11.70
N GLU A 463 -21.41 17.72 -11.46
CA GLU A 463 -22.66 17.79 -12.20
C GLU A 463 -22.39 18.08 -13.69
N THR A 464 -23.05 17.34 -14.56
CA THR A 464 -23.03 17.57 -16.01
C THR A 464 -24.10 18.60 -16.35
N PRO A 465 -23.76 19.72 -17.02
CA PRO A 465 -24.77 20.67 -17.49
C PRO A 465 -25.69 19.98 -18.49
N GLU A 466 -27.01 20.11 -18.35
CA GLU A 466 -27.99 19.56 -19.29
C GLU A 466 -28.40 20.66 -20.29
N VAL A 467 -28.29 20.37 -21.58
CA VAL A 467 -28.73 21.27 -22.65
C VAL A 467 -30.13 20.87 -23.07
N LEU A 468 -31.09 21.73 -22.77
CA LEU A 468 -32.49 21.57 -23.15
C LEU A 468 -32.69 21.85 -24.65
N ASP A 469 -33.88 21.51 -25.17
CA ASP A 469 -34.26 21.66 -26.59
C ASP A 469 -34.11 23.11 -27.10
N ILE A 470 -33.06 23.35 -27.89
CA ILE A 470 -32.78 24.64 -28.52
C ILE A 470 -33.64 24.76 -29.78
N PRO A 471 -34.44 25.83 -29.92
CA PRO A 471 -35.44 25.90 -30.97
C PRO A 471 -34.83 26.03 -32.38
N ASP A 472 -35.38 25.25 -33.31
CA ASP A 472 -35.18 25.43 -34.74
C ASP A 472 -35.59 26.85 -35.17
N GLN A 473 -34.85 27.43 -36.12
CA GLN A 473 -35.17 28.74 -36.70
C GLN A 473 -35.34 28.67 -38.22
N THR A 474 -36.31 29.44 -38.72
CA THR A 474 -36.58 29.58 -40.15
C THR A 474 -36.63 31.04 -40.55
N GLY A 475 -36.05 31.35 -41.72
CA GLY A 475 -35.96 32.72 -42.24
C GLY A 475 -34.66 33.40 -41.83
N THR A 476 -34.07 34.15 -42.76
CA THR A 476 -32.82 34.89 -42.55
C THR A 476 -33.08 36.40 -42.57
N PRO A 477 -32.52 37.20 -41.63
CA PRO A 477 -31.58 36.78 -40.58
C PRO A 477 -32.23 35.95 -39.47
N PHE A 478 -31.45 35.05 -38.85
CA PHE A 478 -31.85 34.31 -37.66
C PHE A 478 -31.82 35.23 -36.44
N GLU A 479 -32.73 35.05 -35.49
CA GLU A 479 -32.79 35.84 -34.27
C GLU A 479 -31.73 35.33 -33.27
N PRO A 480 -30.93 36.22 -32.65
CA PRO A 480 -30.07 35.85 -31.55
C PRO A 480 -30.87 35.30 -30.36
N PHE A 481 -30.32 34.33 -29.66
CA PHE A 481 -30.94 33.73 -28.48
C PHE A 481 -29.90 33.47 -27.40
N ASP A 482 -30.32 33.57 -26.15
CA ASP A 482 -29.47 33.32 -24.98
C ASP A 482 -29.40 31.81 -24.74
N LEU A 483 -28.19 31.24 -24.74
CA LEU A 483 -28.02 29.79 -24.50
C LEU A 483 -28.34 29.41 -23.05
N ASP A 484 -28.23 30.34 -22.10
CA ASP A 484 -28.50 30.07 -20.68
C ASP A 484 -30.01 29.86 -20.41
N ASP A 485 -30.89 30.32 -21.32
CA ASP A 485 -32.33 30.00 -21.28
C ASP A 485 -32.62 28.50 -21.51
N TYR A 486 -31.64 27.77 -22.07
CA TYR A 486 -31.73 26.34 -22.41
C TYR A 486 -30.79 25.48 -21.55
N LEU A 487 -30.27 26.03 -20.45
CA LEU A 487 -29.36 25.33 -19.55
C LEU A 487 -30.08 24.88 -18.27
N SER A 488 -29.98 23.59 -17.95
CA SER A 488 -30.28 23.07 -16.61
C SER A 488 -28.97 22.72 -15.92
N TYR A 489 -28.55 23.55 -14.95
CA TYR A 489 -27.32 23.31 -14.19
C TYR A 489 -27.40 23.98 -12.83
N SER A 490 -27.14 23.21 -11.76
CA SER A 490 -27.12 23.71 -10.38
C SER A 490 -25.74 23.70 -9.73
N GLY A 491 -24.73 23.21 -10.45
CA GLY A 491 -23.38 23.07 -9.98
C GLY A 491 -22.65 24.41 -9.81
N SER A 492 -21.48 24.35 -9.18
CA SER A 492 -20.70 25.54 -8.82
C SER A 492 -19.63 25.92 -9.85
N LEU A 493 -19.37 25.08 -10.85
CA LEU A 493 -18.36 25.32 -11.88
C LEU A 493 -18.89 26.25 -12.96
N SER A 494 -18.00 26.96 -13.64
CA SER A 494 -18.38 27.84 -14.74
C SER A 494 -18.72 27.01 -15.99
N VAL A 495 -19.91 27.22 -16.54
CA VAL A 495 -20.30 26.61 -17.82
C VAL A 495 -19.64 27.36 -18.97
N MET A 496 -19.10 26.59 -19.91
CA MET A 496 -18.48 27.04 -21.15
C MET A 496 -19.31 26.53 -22.32
N TRP A 497 -19.75 27.45 -23.17
CA TRP A 497 -20.51 27.14 -24.38
C TRP A 497 -19.61 27.04 -25.61
N SER A 498 -19.90 26.07 -26.46
CA SER A 498 -19.32 25.95 -27.79
C SER A 498 -20.37 25.55 -28.82
N ALA A 499 -20.08 25.77 -30.10
CA ALA A 499 -20.97 25.37 -31.18
C ALA A 499 -20.19 24.75 -32.34
N ALA A 500 -20.74 23.67 -32.90
CA ALA A 500 -20.28 23.03 -34.11
C ALA A 500 -21.29 23.27 -35.24
N ALA A 501 -20.85 23.94 -36.30
CA ALA A 501 -21.68 24.25 -37.46
C ALA A 501 -21.07 23.70 -38.76
N PRO A 502 -21.88 23.48 -39.82
CA PRO A 502 -21.39 23.04 -41.11
C PRO A 502 -20.45 24.07 -41.75
N ALA A 503 -19.58 23.60 -42.65
CA ALA A 503 -18.62 24.47 -43.33
C ALA A 503 -19.29 25.68 -44.02
N GLY A 504 -18.77 26.88 -43.76
CA GLY A 504 -19.30 28.13 -44.30
C GLY A 504 -20.38 28.80 -43.45
N TRP A 505 -20.94 28.10 -42.46
CA TRP A 505 -21.78 28.72 -41.43
C TRP A 505 -20.91 29.28 -40.31
N THR A 506 -21.33 30.42 -39.75
CA THR A 506 -20.63 31.04 -38.62
C THR A 506 -21.56 31.07 -37.42
N VAL A 507 -21.06 30.67 -36.25
CA VAL A 507 -21.76 30.81 -34.97
C VAL A 507 -20.88 31.66 -34.07
N ASN A 508 -21.41 32.78 -33.60
CA ASN A 508 -20.75 33.62 -32.61
C ASN A 508 -21.52 33.50 -31.30
N ILE A 509 -20.82 33.15 -30.22
CA ILE A 509 -21.35 33.16 -28.85
C ILE A 509 -20.60 34.27 -28.13
N ASP A 510 -21.33 35.23 -27.56
CA ASP A 510 -20.71 36.37 -26.87
C ASP A 510 -20.43 36.08 -25.38
N GLU A 511 -19.97 37.10 -24.65
CA GLU A 511 -19.61 36.98 -23.22
C GLU A 511 -20.82 36.74 -22.29
N ASN A 512 -22.05 36.95 -22.79
CA ASN A 512 -23.30 36.67 -22.08
C ASN A 512 -23.99 35.43 -22.66
N ASN A 513 -23.24 34.55 -23.34
CA ASN A 513 -23.75 33.31 -23.94
C ASN A 513 -24.85 33.51 -25.00
N VAL A 514 -24.97 34.72 -25.59
CA VAL A 514 -25.93 34.96 -26.67
C VAL A 514 -25.37 34.45 -27.99
N ALA A 515 -26.04 33.45 -28.57
CA ALA A 515 -25.67 32.83 -29.83
C ALA A 515 -26.26 33.59 -31.03
N THR A 516 -25.42 33.87 -32.02
CA THR A 516 -25.82 34.40 -33.33
C THR A 516 -25.34 33.48 -34.44
N VAL A 517 -26.27 32.88 -35.18
CA VAL A 517 -25.99 32.00 -36.32
C VAL A 517 -26.09 32.78 -37.63
N ILE A 518 -25.09 32.63 -38.49
CA ILE A 518 -25.00 33.33 -39.78
C ILE A 518 -24.83 32.30 -40.89
N ALA A 519 -25.81 32.24 -41.78
CA ALA A 519 -25.74 31.44 -43.00
C ALA A 519 -24.77 32.05 -44.02
N PRO A 520 -24.05 31.23 -44.81
CA PRO A 520 -23.25 31.73 -45.93
C PRO A 520 -24.13 32.40 -46.99
N GLU A 521 -23.55 33.33 -47.74
CA GLU A 521 -24.26 34.03 -48.81
C GLU A 521 -24.86 33.03 -49.82
N GLY A 522 -26.16 33.13 -50.07
CA GLY A 522 -26.88 32.26 -51.01
C GLY A 522 -27.26 30.87 -50.48
N ALA A 523 -27.11 30.61 -49.17
CA ALA A 523 -27.57 29.36 -48.56
C ALA A 523 -29.09 29.18 -48.72
N ILE A 524 -29.52 27.97 -49.11
CA ILE A 524 -30.94 27.59 -49.26
C ILE A 524 -31.29 26.25 -48.60
N GLU A 525 -30.27 25.52 -48.14
CA GLU A 525 -30.43 24.24 -47.47
C GLU A 525 -30.38 24.42 -45.94
N PRO A 526 -31.17 23.64 -45.18
CA PRO A 526 -31.07 23.59 -43.74
C PRO A 526 -29.65 23.25 -43.26
N ALA A 527 -29.23 23.86 -42.16
CA ALA A 527 -28.03 23.47 -41.43
C ALA A 527 -28.39 23.05 -40.01
N ILE A 528 -27.75 21.98 -39.54
CA ILE A 528 -27.83 21.54 -38.15
C ILE A 528 -26.63 22.11 -37.43
N VAL A 529 -26.87 22.87 -36.36
CA VAL A 529 -25.84 23.40 -35.46
C VAL A 529 -25.97 22.67 -34.14
N THR A 530 -24.87 22.11 -33.63
CA THR A 530 -24.81 21.49 -32.31
C THR A 530 -24.25 22.49 -31.31
N PHE A 531 -24.99 22.78 -30.25
CA PHE A 531 -24.52 23.60 -29.14
C PHE A 531 -24.19 22.70 -27.96
N THR A 532 -23.03 22.93 -27.35
CA THR A 532 -22.52 22.10 -26.26
C THR A 532 -22.22 22.99 -25.05
N ALA A 533 -22.85 22.68 -23.92
CA ALA A 533 -22.50 23.23 -22.62
C ALA A 533 -21.49 22.28 -21.96
N SER A 534 -20.44 22.83 -21.35
CA SER A 534 -19.37 22.03 -20.74
C SER A 534 -18.85 22.65 -19.45
N VAL A 535 -18.43 21.82 -18.51
CA VAL A 535 -17.70 22.21 -17.30
C VAL A 535 -16.44 21.37 -17.16
N GLU A 536 -15.36 21.98 -16.67
CA GLU A 536 -14.10 21.28 -16.38
C GLU A 536 -14.09 20.88 -14.89
N CYS A 537 -14.20 19.57 -14.62
CA CYS A 537 -14.34 19.03 -13.26
C CYS A 537 -13.01 19.01 -12.49
N GLY A 538 -11.93 18.71 -13.23
CA GLY A 538 -10.53 18.60 -12.84
C GLY A 538 -9.67 18.52 -14.09
N ASP A 539 -8.36 18.34 -13.95
CA ASP A 539 -7.40 18.41 -15.07
C ASP A 539 -7.77 17.43 -16.20
N GLY A 540 -8.34 17.97 -17.29
CA GLY A 540 -8.70 17.21 -18.48
C GLY A 540 -10.04 16.46 -18.44
N VAL A 541 -10.81 16.53 -17.35
CA VAL A 541 -12.14 15.90 -17.25
C VAL A 541 -13.24 16.92 -17.57
N ILE A 542 -13.90 16.75 -18.71
CA ILE A 542 -14.95 17.65 -19.20
C ILE A 542 -16.31 16.97 -19.13
N CYS A 543 -17.21 17.51 -18.32
CA CYS A 543 -18.61 17.09 -18.25
C CYS A 543 -19.43 17.98 -19.19
N SER A 544 -20.11 17.38 -20.16
CA SER A 544 -20.82 18.14 -21.18
C SER A 544 -22.05 17.42 -21.69
N ASP A 545 -23.05 18.22 -22.07
CA ASP A 545 -24.21 17.79 -22.84
C ASP A 545 -24.38 18.70 -24.07
N SER A 546 -25.15 18.23 -25.05
CA SER A 546 -25.35 18.97 -26.28
C SER A 546 -26.72 18.74 -26.89
N ASP A 547 -27.24 19.79 -27.51
CA ASP A 547 -28.46 19.74 -28.31
C ASP A 547 -28.22 20.22 -29.75
N GLN A 548 -29.10 19.81 -30.66
CA GLN A 548 -29.03 20.15 -32.08
C GLN A 548 -30.23 20.99 -32.53
N ALA A 549 -29.95 22.19 -33.06
CA ALA A 549 -30.96 23.05 -33.66
C ALA A 549 -30.77 23.19 -35.18
N THR A 550 -31.89 23.20 -35.90
CA THR A 550 -31.95 23.33 -37.37
C THR A 550 -32.24 24.76 -37.79
N PHE A 551 -31.38 25.31 -38.64
CA PHE A 551 -31.49 26.65 -39.19
C PHE A 551 -31.79 26.59 -40.68
N VAL A 552 -32.97 27.08 -41.09
CA VAL A 552 -33.44 27.03 -42.48
C VAL A 552 -33.43 28.44 -43.10
N PRO A 553 -32.52 28.73 -44.06
CA PRO A 553 -32.48 30.01 -44.75
C PRO A 553 -33.74 30.31 -45.56
N ASN A 554 -33.99 31.59 -45.86
CA ASN A 554 -35.06 31.96 -46.79
C ASN A 554 -34.83 31.33 -48.17
N ARG A 555 -35.77 30.48 -48.60
CA ARG A 555 -35.77 29.97 -49.97
C ARG A 555 -36.40 31.01 -50.90
N PRO A 556 -35.79 31.33 -52.05
CA PRO A 556 -36.50 32.01 -53.12
C PRO A 556 -37.78 31.24 -53.45
N PRO A 557 -38.87 31.90 -53.85
CA PRO A 557 -40.06 31.21 -54.34
C PRO A 557 -39.66 30.22 -55.45
N ASP A 558 -40.18 28.99 -55.39
CA ASP A 558 -39.99 28.03 -56.48
C ASP A 558 -40.70 28.55 -57.73
N THR A 559 -39.93 29.14 -58.63
CA THR A 559 -40.41 29.69 -59.90
C THR A 559 -40.34 28.67 -61.04
N SER A 560 -40.02 27.39 -60.77
CA SER A 560 -39.97 26.36 -61.82
C SER A 560 -41.32 26.10 -62.48
N GLY A 561 -42.42 26.41 -61.79
CA GLY A 561 -43.79 26.44 -62.32
C GLY A 561 -44.30 27.82 -62.72
N ALA A 562 -43.49 28.88 -62.58
CA ALA A 562 -43.90 30.23 -62.94
C ALA A 562 -43.93 30.38 -64.46
N TYR A 563 -45.12 30.57 -65.01
CA TYR A 563 -45.32 31.00 -66.38
C TYR A 563 -45.61 32.50 -66.40
N ALA A 564 -45.10 33.20 -67.40
CA ALA A 564 -45.45 34.60 -67.59
C ALA A 564 -46.96 34.71 -67.82
N ASP A 565 -47.66 35.47 -66.98
CA ASP A 565 -49.04 35.85 -67.26
C ASP A 565 -49.06 36.72 -68.53
N PRO A 566 -49.65 36.24 -69.65
CA PRO A 566 -49.69 37.00 -70.90
C PRO A 566 -50.43 38.33 -70.76
N GLU A 567 -51.27 38.50 -69.74
CA GLU A 567 -51.99 39.76 -69.49
C GLU A 567 -51.10 40.86 -68.90
N CYS A 568 -49.89 40.53 -68.41
CA CYS A 568 -48.99 41.47 -67.75
C CYS A 568 -47.85 42.04 -68.64
N LEU A 569 -47.77 41.66 -69.92
CA LEU A 569 -46.72 42.11 -70.86
C LEU A 569 -47.16 43.34 -71.72
N TRP A 570 -47.32 44.51 -71.07
CA TRP A 570 -47.20 45.94 -71.56
C TRP A 570 -47.95 46.42 -72.85
N PRO A 571 -48.43 47.70 -73.02
CA PRO A 571 -48.05 48.98 -72.35
C PRO A 571 -49.20 49.91 -71.86
N PRO A 572 -48.92 51.16 -71.42
CA PRO A 572 -48.61 51.63 -70.07
C PRO A 572 -49.80 52.37 -69.41
N ASN A 573 -50.24 52.00 -68.22
CA ASN A 573 -51.12 52.86 -67.40
C ASN A 573 -50.96 52.58 -65.90
N HIS A 574 -50.06 53.34 -65.26
CA HIS A 574 -50.16 53.92 -63.90
C HIS A 574 -51.00 53.21 -62.81
N LYS A 575 -50.87 51.89 -62.63
CA LYS A 575 -51.25 51.24 -61.37
C LYS A 575 -50.19 50.23 -60.98
N PHE A 576 -49.34 50.64 -60.05
CA PHE A 576 -48.65 49.67 -59.20
C PHE A 576 -49.74 48.90 -58.46
N VAL A 577 -49.73 47.59 -58.61
CA VAL A 577 -50.49 46.68 -57.76
C VAL A 577 -49.49 46.17 -56.74
N ASP A 578 -49.79 46.35 -55.46
CA ASP A 578 -49.00 45.75 -54.40
C ASP A 578 -49.07 44.23 -54.56
N ILE A 579 -47.93 43.61 -54.78
CA ILE A 579 -47.81 42.16 -54.71
C ILE A 579 -47.49 41.86 -53.24
N ASN A 580 -48.47 41.30 -52.52
CA ASN A 580 -48.21 40.68 -51.23
C ASN A 580 -47.58 39.31 -51.50
N ILE A 581 -46.26 39.25 -51.37
CA ILE A 581 -45.49 38.01 -51.16
C ILE A 581 -44.59 38.26 -49.96
#